data_AF-A0A0L6T9K8-F1
#
_entry.id   AF-A0A0L6T9K8-F1
#
_cell.length_a   1.000
_cell.length_b   1.000
_cell.length_c   1.000
_cell.angle_alpha   90.00
_cell.angle_beta   90.00
_cell.angle_gamma   90.00
#
_symmetry.space_group_name_H-M   'P 1'
#
loop_
_entity.id
_entity.type
_entity.pdbx_description
1 polymer ?
#
loop_
_entity_poly.entity_id
_entity_poly.type
_entity_poly.pdbx_seq_one_letter_code
_entity_poly.pdbx_strand_id
1 'polypeptide(L)'
;MKTAVTLTLATLLACASAQAQTWEYKSYKKTLGGQYDKNVFTTGSITVEEKDGKASFSMNAGTVDACLRGSIPATVAKTAETTIIEPQIALAGCEKFRYVIRNDGSGGHREHWRNDAWVNSRWDHGLTPRK
;
A
#
# COMPACT_ATOMS: atom_id res chain seq x y z
N MET A 1 27.81 29.99 -47.46
CA MET A 1 27.90 28.84 -46.52
C MET A 1 26.87 29.06 -45.42
N LYS A 2 25.86 28.20 -45.29
CA LYS A 2 24.87 28.25 -44.21
C LYS A 2 25.03 26.98 -43.39
N THR A 3 25.58 27.11 -42.19
CA THR A 3 25.84 26.00 -41.28
C THR A 3 24.52 25.64 -40.59
N ALA A 4 23.99 24.45 -40.88
CA ALA A 4 22.84 23.90 -40.18
C ALA A 4 23.32 23.27 -38.86
N VAL A 5 22.79 23.76 -37.74
CA VAL A 5 22.98 23.13 -36.42
C VAL A 5 21.88 22.10 -36.25
N THR A 6 22.21 20.83 -36.39
CA THR A 6 21.29 19.71 -36.12
C THR A 6 21.25 19.49 -34.61
N LEU A 7 20.12 19.83 -33.99
CA LEU A 7 19.87 19.60 -32.56
C LEU A 7 19.42 18.15 -32.38
N THR A 8 20.36 17.27 -32.02
CA THR A 8 20.06 15.86 -31.71
C THR A 8 19.29 15.80 -30.38
N LEU A 9 17.98 15.54 -30.42
CA LEU A 9 17.19 15.21 -29.24
C LEU A 9 17.68 13.85 -28.71
N ALA A 10 18.47 13.86 -27.63
CA ALA A 10 18.79 12.67 -26.88
C ALA A 10 17.58 12.27 -26.02
N THR A 11 16.79 11.33 -26.49
CA THR A 11 15.70 10.71 -25.71
C THR A 11 16.32 9.85 -24.61
N LEU A 12 16.48 10.41 -23.41
CA LEU A 12 16.79 9.63 -22.21
C LEU A 12 15.58 8.75 -21.89
N LEU A 13 15.61 7.49 -22.33
CA LEU A 13 14.75 6.45 -21.76
C LEU A 13 15.20 6.26 -20.31
N ALA A 14 14.51 6.93 -19.39
CA ALA A 14 14.57 6.56 -17.98
C ALA A 14 14.00 5.15 -17.86
N CYS A 15 14.87 4.14 -17.70
CA CYS A 15 14.46 2.86 -17.16
C CYS A 15 13.87 3.12 -15.77
N ALA A 16 12.54 3.21 -15.68
CA ALA A 16 11.86 3.22 -14.40
C ALA A 16 12.16 1.87 -13.73
N SER A 17 13.12 1.86 -12.81
CA SER A 17 13.34 0.71 -11.95
C SER A 17 12.06 0.43 -11.18
N ALA A 18 11.63 -0.83 -11.15
CA ALA A 18 10.51 -1.23 -10.31
C ALA A 18 10.88 -0.91 -8.86
N GLN A 19 10.11 -0.02 -8.23
CA GLN A 19 10.32 0.35 -6.84
C GLN A 19 9.37 -0.48 -5.98
N ALA A 20 9.93 -1.46 -5.27
CA ALA A 20 9.19 -2.22 -4.27
C ALA A 20 9.45 -1.61 -2.89
N GLN A 21 8.38 -1.26 -2.17
CA GLN A 21 8.42 -0.82 -0.78
C GLN A 21 7.65 -1.83 0.07
N THR A 22 8.25 -2.27 1.18
CA THR A 22 7.66 -3.26 2.08
C THR A 22 7.63 -2.73 3.51
N TRP A 23 6.53 -2.99 4.21
CA TRP A 23 6.33 -2.63 5.60
C TRP A 23 5.91 -3.85 6.42
N GLU A 24 6.30 -3.88 7.69
CA GLU A 24 5.74 -4.81 8.66
C GLU A 24 4.23 -4.58 8.81
N TYR A 25 3.47 -5.60 9.17
CA TYR A 25 2.01 -5.49 9.32
C TYR A 25 1.50 -6.34 10.48
N LYS A 26 0.63 -5.76 11.31
CA LYS A 26 -0.11 -6.44 12.37
C LYS A 26 -1.53 -6.74 11.89
N SER A 27 -1.82 -8.03 11.69
CA SER A 27 -3.16 -8.53 11.39
C SER A 27 -3.86 -8.92 12.69
N TYR A 28 -4.67 -8.01 13.22
CA TYR A 28 -5.43 -8.24 14.44
C TYR A 28 -6.51 -9.29 14.24
N LYS A 29 -6.66 -10.16 15.24
CA LYS A 29 -7.59 -11.28 15.18
C LYS A 29 -8.83 -11.03 16.01
N LYS A 30 -9.94 -11.54 15.52
CA LYS A 30 -11.16 -11.72 16.29
C LYS A 30 -11.01 -12.98 17.14
N THR A 31 -11.30 -12.92 18.42
CA THR A 31 -11.42 -14.13 19.24
C THR A 31 -12.70 -14.88 18.85
N LEU A 32 -12.75 -16.20 19.05
CA LEU A 32 -13.92 -17.02 18.70
C LEU A 32 -15.19 -16.45 19.35
N GLY A 33 -16.18 -16.05 18.53
CA GLY A 33 -17.43 -15.43 18.98
C GLY A 33 -17.32 -14.01 19.55
N GLY A 34 -16.12 -13.42 19.58
CA GLY A 34 -15.83 -12.20 20.33
C GLY A 34 -15.58 -10.96 19.47
N GLN A 35 -14.99 -9.92 20.08
CA GLN A 35 -14.52 -8.73 19.38
C GLN A 35 -13.07 -8.93 18.91
N TYR A 36 -12.57 -8.01 18.09
CA TYR A 36 -11.13 -7.98 17.83
C TYR A 36 -10.35 -7.59 19.10
N ASP A 37 -9.15 -8.15 19.27
CA ASP A 37 -8.24 -7.81 20.37
C ASP A 37 -6.93 -7.20 19.85
N LYS A 38 -6.59 -6.00 20.36
CA LYS A 38 -5.38 -5.26 19.98
C LYS A 38 -4.08 -5.95 20.43
N ASN A 39 -4.14 -6.87 21.38
CA ASN A 39 -2.99 -7.63 21.87
C ASN A 39 -2.82 -8.97 21.15
N VAL A 40 -3.81 -9.38 20.34
CA VAL A 40 -3.82 -10.65 19.63
C VAL A 40 -3.75 -10.38 18.13
N PHE A 41 -2.54 -10.52 17.57
CA PHE A 41 -2.29 -10.33 16.15
C PHE A 41 -1.32 -11.36 15.59
N THR A 42 -1.36 -11.55 14.28
CA THR A 42 -0.26 -12.16 13.53
C THR A 42 0.53 -11.08 12.83
N THR A 43 1.85 -11.17 12.92
CA THR A 43 2.76 -10.33 12.15
C THR A 43 2.89 -10.83 10.72
N GLY A 44 3.12 -9.90 9.82
CA GLY A 44 3.26 -10.13 8.39
C GLY A 44 3.86 -8.92 7.72
N SER A 45 3.65 -8.79 6.41
CA SER A 45 4.06 -7.63 5.65
C SER A 45 3.03 -7.23 4.61
N ILE A 46 3.06 -5.95 4.25
CA ILE A 46 2.45 -5.45 3.02
C ILE A 46 3.54 -4.91 2.10
N THR A 47 3.36 -5.09 0.80
CA THR A 47 4.31 -4.65 -0.22
C THR A 47 3.57 -3.92 -1.32
N VAL A 48 4.14 -2.81 -1.78
CA VAL A 48 3.74 -2.12 -3.00
C VAL A 48 4.88 -2.15 -3.98
N GLU A 49 4.61 -2.62 -5.19
CA GLU A 49 5.52 -2.56 -6.33
C GLU A 49 5.00 -1.55 -7.35
N GLU A 50 5.79 -0.51 -7.62
CA GLU A 50 5.50 0.50 -8.64
C GLU A 50 6.36 0.26 -9.88
N LYS A 51 5.72 0.01 -11.02
CA LYS A 51 6.37 -0.25 -12.31
C LYS A 51 5.51 0.26 -13.46
N ASP A 52 6.12 0.91 -14.45
CA ASP A 52 5.46 1.42 -15.65
C ASP A 52 4.23 2.30 -15.36
N GLY A 53 4.32 3.13 -14.31
CA GLY A 53 3.23 4.02 -13.87
C GLY A 53 2.05 3.31 -13.20
N LYS A 54 2.18 2.03 -12.88
CA LYS A 54 1.18 1.22 -12.17
C LYS A 54 1.72 0.79 -10.82
N ALA A 55 0.84 0.70 -9.82
CA ALA A 55 1.18 0.15 -8.51
C ALA A 55 0.41 -1.16 -8.28
N SER A 56 1.08 -2.14 -7.71
CA SER A 56 0.49 -3.41 -7.29
C SER A 56 0.74 -3.63 -5.81
N PHE A 57 -0.31 -3.96 -5.07
CA PHE A 57 -0.30 -4.27 -3.65
C PHE A 57 -0.33 -5.79 -3.44
N SER A 58 0.49 -6.26 -2.51
CA SER A 58 0.40 -7.63 -1.99
C SER A 58 0.56 -7.66 -0.48
N MET A 59 0.07 -8.73 0.14
CA MET A 59 0.12 -8.94 1.58
C MET A 59 0.50 -10.38 1.89
N ASN A 60 1.31 -10.53 2.94
CA ASN A 60 1.58 -11.80 3.57
C ASN A 60 1.40 -11.66 5.08
N ALA A 61 0.26 -12.08 5.63
CA ALA A 61 -0.03 -11.94 7.06
C ALA A 61 -0.99 -13.03 7.57
N GLY A 62 -0.47 -14.24 7.77
CA GLY A 62 -1.28 -15.38 8.20
C GLY A 62 -2.39 -15.73 7.19
N THR A 63 -3.60 -15.98 7.67
CA THR A 63 -4.77 -16.17 6.79
C THR A 63 -5.19 -14.83 6.21
N VAL A 64 -4.81 -14.59 4.95
CA VAL A 64 -5.22 -13.41 4.19
C VAL A 64 -6.62 -13.64 3.59
N ASP A 65 -7.48 -12.63 3.73
CA ASP A 65 -8.82 -12.61 3.15
C ASP A 65 -8.77 -12.79 1.62
N ALA A 66 -9.79 -13.43 1.04
CA ALA A 66 -9.88 -13.63 -0.41
C ALA A 66 -9.82 -12.31 -1.19
N CYS A 67 -10.33 -11.22 -0.63
CA CYS A 67 -10.29 -9.87 -1.19
C CYS A 67 -8.85 -9.34 -1.42
N LEU A 68 -7.86 -9.90 -0.72
CA LEU A 68 -6.48 -9.40 -0.67
C LEU A 68 -5.46 -10.48 -1.02
N ARG A 69 -5.93 -11.58 -1.61
CA ARG A 69 -5.07 -12.70 -1.98
C ARG A 69 -4.34 -12.39 -3.29
N GLY A 70 -3.02 -12.57 -3.27
CA GLY A 70 -2.17 -12.34 -4.44
C GLY A 70 -1.72 -10.89 -4.57
N SER A 71 -1.38 -10.50 -5.81
CA SER A 71 -1.01 -9.14 -6.18
C SER A 71 -2.20 -8.48 -6.87
N ILE A 72 -2.67 -7.35 -6.33
CA ILE A 72 -3.83 -6.61 -6.84
C ILE A 72 -3.44 -5.17 -7.17
N PRO A 73 -4.11 -4.51 -8.14
CA PRO A 73 -3.81 -3.11 -8.44
C PRO A 73 -4.03 -2.23 -7.21
N ALA A 74 -3.27 -1.14 -7.10
CA ALA A 74 -3.41 -0.16 -6.03
C ALA A 74 -3.23 1.26 -6.57
N THR A 75 -3.78 2.24 -5.87
CA THR A 75 -3.40 3.65 -6.02
C THR A 75 -2.53 4.05 -4.83
N VAL A 76 -1.43 4.75 -5.13
CA VAL A 76 -0.45 5.17 -4.14
C VAL A 76 -0.36 6.68 -4.17
N ALA A 77 -0.55 7.33 -3.03
CA ALA A 77 -0.33 8.77 -2.87
C ALA A 77 0.77 8.97 -1.83
N LYS A 78 1.86 9.63 -2.23
CA LYS A 78 3.00 9.92 -1.36
C LYS A 78 3.05 11.41 -1.06
N THR A 79 3.21 11.73 0.21
CA THR A 79 3.49 13.08 0.73
C THR A 79 4.82 13.05 1.49
N ALA A 80 5.27 14.17 2.05
CA ALA A 80 6.44 14.15 2.91
C ALA A 80 6.17 13.36 4.20
N GLU A 81 4.95 13.42 4.72
CA GLU A 81 4.57 12.89 6.03
C GLU A 81 4.06 11.45 5.94
N THR A 82 3.34 11.11 4.86
CA THR A 82 2.64 9.83 4.75
C THR A 82 2.69 9.22 3.36
N THR A 83 2.59 7.89 3.33
CA THR A 83 2.30 7.08 2.15
C THR A 83 0.93 6.45 2.32
N ILE A 84 0.00 6.74 1.41
CA ILE A 84 -1.35 6.20 1.38
C ILE A 84 -1.44 5.15 0.28
N ILE A 85 -1.87 3.94 0.66
CA ILE A 85 -2.04 2.81 -0.27
C ILE A 85 -3.51 2.40 -0.26
N GLU A 86 -4.18 2.53 -1.39
CA GLU A 86 -5.57 2.10 -1.56
C GLU A 86 -5.62 0.94 -2.57
N PRO A 87 -5.76 -0.31 -2.10
CA PRO A 87 -5.93 -1.46 -2.97
C PRO A 87 -7.25 -1.37 -3.75
N GLN A 88 -7.18 -1.60 -5.06
CA GLN A 88 -8.32 -1.56 -5.98
C GLN A 88 -8.98 -2.95 -6.05
N ILE A 89 -9.75 -3.27 -5.01
CA ILE A 89 -10.39 -4.58 -4.86
C ILE A 89 -11.60 -4.69 -5.79
N ALA A 90 -11.57 -5.64 -6.71
CA ALA A 90 -12.64 -5.86 -7.70
C ALA A 90 -13.68 -6.90 -7.27
N LEU A 91 -13.41 -7.68 -6.21
CA LEU A 91 -14.30 -8.75 -5.77
C LEU A 91 -15.52 -8.20 -5.00
N ALA A 92 -16.71 -8.60 -5.42
CA ALA A 92 -17.97 -8.17 -4.79
C ALA A 92 -18.05 -8.63 -3.32
N GLY A 93 -18.63 -7.78 -2.47
CA GLY A 93 -18.74 -8.03 -1.02
C GLY A 93 -17.48 -7.67 -0.22
N CYS A 94 -16.38 -7.33 -0.89
CA CYS A 94 -15.18 -6.81 -0.24
C CYS A 94 -15.33 -5.34 0.12
N GLU A 95 -14.86 -5.00 1.31
CA GLU A 95 -14.91 -3.62 1.78
C GLU A 95 -13.77 -2.78 1.17
N LYS A 96 -14.09 -1.53 0.77
CA LYS A 96 -13.10 -0.53 0.39
C LYS A 96 -12.35 -0.01 1.63
N PHE A 97 -11.02 -0.06 1.58
CA PHE A 97 -10.15 0.44 2.64
C PHE A 97 -8.84 1.00 2.06
N ARG A 98 -8.07 1.70 2.89
CA ARG A 98 -6.71 2.14 2.58
C ARG A 98 -5.79 2.02 3.79
N TYR A 99 -4.49 1.94 3.55
CA TYR A 99 -3.47 2.09 4.58
C TYR A 99 -2.94 3.52 4.58
N VAL A 100 -2.72 4.08 5.76
CA VAL A 100 -2.04 5.36 5.97
C VAL A 100 -0.79 5.07 6.77
N ILE A 101 0.36 5.16 6.11
CA ILE A 101 1.68 4.85 6.65
C ILE A 101 2.40 6.16 6.93
N ARG A 102 2.99 6.31 8.13
CA ARG A 102 3.82 7.45 8.48
C ARG A 102 5.23 7.23 7.96
N ASN A 103 5.75 8.19 7.20
CA ASN A 103 7.06 8.08 6.56
C ASN A 103 8.23 8.21 7.56
N ASP A 104 7.97 8.67 8.78
CA ASP A 104 8.93 8.70 9.89
C ASP A 104 9.24 7.30 10.47
N GLY A 105 8.53 6.27 10.01
CA GLY A 105 8.71 4.89 10.46
C GLY A 105 8.05 4.56 11.80
N SER A 106 7.24 5.46 12.36
CA SER A 106 6.49 5.22 13.61
C SER A 106 5.25 4.33 13.44
N GLY A 107 4.97 3.92 12.22
CA GLY A 107 3.95 2.94 11.87
C GLY A 107 2.80 3.51 11.06
N GLY A 108 1.57 3.06 11.32
CA GLY A 108 0.44 3.46 10.48
C GLY A 108 -0.86 2.74 10.81
N HIS A 109 -1.95 3.16 10.19
CA HIS A 109 -3.27 2.61 10.46
C HIS A 109 -4.02 2.26 9.18
N ARG A 110 -5.15 1.58 9.34
CA ARG A 110 -6.10 1.30 8.27
C ARG A 110 -7.28 2.26 8.38
N GLU A 111 -7.76 2.71 7.23
CA GLU A 111 -8.99 3.48 7.13
C GLU A 111 -9.98 2.74 6.24
N HIS A 112 -11.25 2.83 6.61
CA HIS A 112 -12.35 2.16 5.97
C HIS A 112 -13.28 3.20 5.33
N TRP A 113 -13.78 2.93 4.12
CA TRP A 113 -14.75 3.83 3.49
C TRP A 113 -16.14 3.58 4.08
N ARG A 114 -16.69 4.60 4.76
CA ARG A 114 -17.98 4.55 5.45
C ARG A 114 -18.67 5.91 5.33
N ASN A 115 -19.94 5.90 4.95
CA ASN A 115 -20.76 7.12 4.86
C ASN A 115 -20.05 8.24 4.09
N ASP A 116 -19.49 7.90 2.94
CA ASP A 116 -18.76 8.81 2.05
C ASP A 116 -17.52 9.47 2.65
N ALA A 117 -16.92 8.85 3.67
CA ALA A 117 -15.70 9.30 4.29
C ALA A 117 -14.74 8.16 4.64
N TRP A 118 -13.45 8.49 4.75
CA TRP A 118 -12.45 7.61 5.31
C TRP A 118 -12.49 7.66 6.83
N VAL A 119 -12.69 6.50 7.47
CA VAL A 119 -12.78 6.38 8.92
C VAL A 119 -11.64 5.51 9.46
N ASN A 120 -10.88 6.05 10.40
CA ASN A 120 -9.74 5.39 11.03
C ASN A 120 -10.17 4.19 11.89
N SER A 121 -9.51 3.03 11.72
CA SER A 121 -9.73 1.81 12.54
C SER A 121 -9.31 1.98 14.00
N ARG A 122 -8.63 3.08 14.33
CA ARG A 122 -8.02 3.46 15.63
C ARG A 122 -6.83 2.59 16.03
N TRP A 123 -6.44 1.62 15.22
CA TRP A 123 -5.39 0.65 15.56
C TRP A 123 -4.16 0.86 14.71
N ASP A 124 -3.00 0.86 15.38
CA ASP A 124 -1.71 0.91 14.71
C ASP A 124 -1.32 -0.47 14.18
N HIS A 125 -1.30 -0.61 12.87
CA HIS A 125 -0.99 -1.86 12.19
C HIS A 125 0.52 -2.14 12.06
N GLY A 126 1.36 -1.48 12.86
CA GLY A 126 2.81 -1.68 12.84
C GLY A 126 3.43 -0.86 11.72
N LEU A 127 3.14 -1.20 10.45
CA LEU A 127 3.44 -0.44 9.22
C LEU A 127 4.79 0.31 9.21
N THR A 128 5.81 -0.28 9.82
CA THR A 128 7.17 0.25 9.83
C THR A 128 7.93 -0.29 8.63
N PRO A 129 8.83 0.50 8.00
CA PRO A 129 9.63 0.03 6.87
C PRO A 129 10.38 -1.27 7.20
N ARG A 130 10.28 -2.26 6.32
CA ARG A 130 11.13 -3.46 6.41
C ARG A 130 12.47 -3.15 5.73
N LYS A 131 13.57 -3.52 6.39
CA LYS A 131 14.93 -3.39 5.86
C LYS A 131 15.22 -4.42 4.77
#